data_AF-A0ABD3CZB0-F1
#
_entry.id   AF-A0ABD3CZB0-F1
#
_cell.length_a   1.000
_cell.length_b   1.000
_cell.length_c   1.000
_cell.angle_alpha   90.00
_cell.angle_beta   90.00
_cell.angle_gamma   90.00
#
_symmetry.space_group_name_H-M   'P 1'
#
loop_
_entity.id
_entity.type
_entity.pdbx_description
1 polymer ?
#
loop_
_entity_poly.entity_id
_entity_poly.type
_entity_poly.pdbx_seq_one_letter_code
_entity_poly.pdbx_strand_id
1 'polypeptide(L)'
;MDWPEPPKCDVAPATVSEYLDPHYWDRRFAQEEHYEWFKDYSHFRHLILQHIKPSTSVLEVGCGNSQLCEELYKDEITELTCIDLSSVAVDQARAATRHGKISSYYYLELFMTYYYYF
;
A
#
# COMPACT_ATOMS: atom_id res chain seq x y z
N MET A 1 8.41 -36.55 4.62
CA MET A 1 9.51 -35.60 4.89
C MET A 1 8.87 -34.24 4.76
N ASP A 2 8.47 -33.65 5.88
CA ASP A 2 8.00 -32.27 5.92
C ASP A 2 9.22 -31.38 6.03
N TRP A 3 9.41 -30.50 5.05
CA TRP A 3 10.35 -29.39 5.16
C TRP A 3 9.68 -28.32 6.03
N PRO A 4 10.35 -27.77 7.06
CA PRO A 4 9.75 -26.70 7.84
C PRO A 4 9.48 -25.51 6.91
N GLU A 5 8.24 -25.03 6.88
CA GLU A 5 7.92 -23.80 6.16
C GLU A 5 8.84 -22.69 6.68
N PRO A 6 9.38 -21.84 5.78
CA PRO A 6 10.18 -20.70 6.20
C PRO A 6 9.37 -19.88 7.22
N PRO A 7 10.02 -19.34 8.27
CA PRO A 7 9.31 -18.55 9.27
C PRO A 7 8.59 -17.40 8.56
N LYS A 8 7.25 -17.40 8.62
CA LYS A 8 6.47 -16.23 8.23
C LYS A 8 7.00 -15.05 9.04
N CYS A 9 7.50 -14.02 8.36
CA CYS A 9 7.87 -12.76 9.00
C CYS A 9 6.60 -11.96 9.40
N ASP A 10 5.56 -12.64 9.89
CA ASP A 10 4.36 -11.99 10.41
C ASP A 10 4.60 -11.59 11.86
N VAL A 11 5.58 -10.73 12.10
CA VAL A 11 5.76 -10.12 13.42
C VAL A 11 4.97 -8.81 13.40
N ALA A 12 3.67 -8.93 13.68
CA ALA A 12 2.91 -7.79 14.18
C ALA A 12 3.74 -7.11 15.30
N PRO A 13 3.79 -5.77 15.35
CA PRO A 13 4.59 -5.08 16.34
C PRO A 13 4.12 -5.46 17.74
N ALA A 14 5.00 -5.29 18.72
CA ALA A 14 4.70 -5.66 20.10
C ALA A 14 3.56 -4.82 20.68
N THR A 15 3.39 -3.60 20.18
CA THR A 15 2.33 -2.67 20.58
C THR A 15 1.66 -2.00 19.39
N VAL A 16 0.38 -1.64 19.56
CA VAL A 16 -0.38 -0.90 18.53
C VAL A 16 0.26 0.45 18.20
N SER A 17 0.90 1.09 19.19
CA SER A 17 1.55 2.39 19.02
C SER A 17 2.73 2.37 18.05
N GLU A 18 3.37 1.22 17.83
CA GLU A 18 4.46 1.09 16.86
C GLU A 18 4.00 1.26 15.41
N TYR A 19 2.72 1.01 15.10
CA TYR A 19 2.16 1.33 13.79
C TYR A 19 2.15 2.84 13.49
N LEU A 20 2.36 3.70 14.50
CA LEU A 20 2.50 5.14 14.32
C LEU A 20 3.92 5.56 13.90
N ASP A 21 4.92 4.66 13.97
CA ASP A 21 6.30 4.94 13.58
C ASP A 21 6.51 4.63 12.08
N PRO A 22 6.79 5.63 11.22
CA PRO A 22 7.08 5.39 9.81
C PRO A 22 8.26 4.42 9.59
N HIS A 23 9.23 4.40 10.50
CA HIS A 23 10.37 3.49 10.39
C HIS A 23 10.00 2.02 10.62
N TYR A 24 8.92 1.73 11.36
CA TYR A 24 8.38 0.38 11.43
C TYR A 24 7.95 -0.10 10.04
N TRP A 25 7.22 0.74 9.31
CA TRP A 25 6.75 0.45 7.97
C TRP A 25 7.88 0.29 6.97
N ASP A 26 8.88 1.17 6.98
CA ASP A 26 10.07 1.03 6.12
C ASP A 26 10.78 -0.31 6.35
N ARG A 27 10.95 -0.73 7.62
CA ARG A 27 11.57 -2.03 7.94
C ARG A 27 10.73 -3.21 7.45
N ARG A 28 9.41 -3.12 7.60
CA ARG A 28 8.47 -4.17 7.16
C ARG A 28 8.50 -4.32 5.64
N PHE A 29 8.30 -3.23 4.90
CA PHE A 29 8.26 -3.25 3.44
C PHE A 29 9.61 -3.57 2.81
N ALA A 30 10.73 -3.33 3.49
CA ALA A 30 12.03 -3.83 3.03
C ALA A 30 12.14 -5.36 2.97
N GLN A 31 11.24 -6.10 3.63
CA GLN A 31 11.26 -7.56 3.74
C GLN A 31 10.06 -8.24 3.07
N GLU A 32 8.97 -7.51 2.83
CA GLU A 32 7.71 -8.03 2.27
C GLU A 32 7.43 -7.42 0.90
N GLU A 33 7.38 -8.27 -0.14
CA GLU A 33 7.09 -7.81 -1.52
C GLU A 33 5.61 -7.44 -1.71
N HIS A 34 4.69 -8.21 -1.14
CA HIS A 34 3.25 -7.96 -1.25
C HIS A 34 2.50 -8.44 0.00
N TYR A 35 1.55 -7.63 0.49
CA TYR A 35 0.71 -7.95 1.63
C TYR A 35 -0.64 -7.22 1.56
N GLU A 36 -1.73 -7.93 1.91
CA GLU A 36 -3.07 -7.37 2.05
C GLU A 36 -3.53 -7.47 3.51
N TRP A 37 -3.85 -6.34 4.13
CA TRP A 37 -4.21 -6.29 5.55
C TRP A 37 -5.51 -7.01 5.90
N PHE A 38 -6.52 -6.90 5.04
CA PHE A 38 -7.84 -7.46 5.29
C PHE A 38 -8.15 -8.61 4.34
N LYS A 39 -8.37 -8.28 3.06
CA LYS A 39 -8.69 -9.20 1.97
C LYS A 39 -8.31 -8.56 0.64
N ASP A 40 -7.94 -9.40 -0.32
CA ASP A 40 -7.64 -9.00 -1.69
C ASP A 40 -8.85 -8.32 -2.36
N TYR A 41 -8.55 -7.43 -3.31
CA TYR A 41 -9.53 -6.67 -4.09
C TYR A 41 -10.70 -7.50 -4.61
N SER A 42 -10.46 -8.74 -5.04
CA SER A 42 -11.48 -9.64 -5.58
C SER A 42 -12.71 -9.82 -4.67
N HIS A 43 -12.53 -9.76 -3.35
CA HIS A 43 -13.62 -9.86 -2.37
C HIS A 43 -14.53 -8.63 -2.37
N PHE A 44 -13.97 -7.46 -2.68
CA PHE A 44 -14.68 -6.18 -2.63
C PHE A 44 -15.01 -5.62 -4.01
N ARG A 45 -14.43 -6.16 -5.09
CA ARG A 45 -14.60 -5.70 -6.47
C ARG A 45 -16.05 -5.44 -6.83
N HIS A 46 -16.95 -6.36 -6.49
CA HIS A 46 -18.38 -6.23 -6.78
C HIS A 46 -19.09 -5.08 -6.04
N LEU A 47 -18.56 -4.65 -4.89
CA LEU A 47 -19.05 -3.50 -4.13
C LEU A 47 -18.42 -2.22 -4.67
N ILE A 48 -17.11 -2.23 -4.92
CA ILE A 48 -16.36 -1.05 -5.38
C ILE A 48 -16.88 -0.58 -6.74
N LEU A 49 -17.01 -1.50 -7.71
CA LEU A 49 -17.46 -1.17 -9.08
C LEU A 49 -18.92 -0.72 -9.18
N GLN A 50 -19.72 -0.83 -8.10
CA GLN A 50 -21.04 -0.21 -8.06
C GLN A 50 -20.97 1.31 -7.87
N HIS A 51 -19.83 1.82 -7.38
CA HIS A 51 -19.68 3.22 -6.97
C HIS A 51 -18.64 3.99 -7.77
N ILE A 52 -17.78 3.31 -8.54
CA ILE A 52 -16.77 3.94 -9.38
C ILE A 52 -16.99 3.63 -10.86
N LYS A 53 -16.48 4.51 -11.72
CA LYS A 53 -16.51 4.44 -13.19
C LYS A 53 -15.09 4.65 -13.74
N PRO A 54 -14.78 4.23 -14.98
CA PRO A 54 -13.48 4.46 -15.62
C PRO A 54 -12.92 5.89 -15.48
N SER A 55 -13.79 6.90 -15.52
CA SER A 55 -13.42 8.31 -15.38
C SER A 55 -13.24 8.80 -13.93
N THR A 56 -13.28 7.92 -12.94
CA THR A 56 -13.19 8.29 -11.52
C THR A 56 -11.74 8.44 -11.13
N SER A 57 -11.40 9.57 -10.51
CA SER A 57 -10.11 9.74 -9.85
C SER A 57 -10.14 9.10 -8.46
N VAL A 58 -9.21 8.20 -8.18
CA VAL A 58 -9.10 7.44 -6.94
C VAL A 58 -7.80 7.80 -6.22
N LEU A 59 -7.90 8.03 -4.91
CA LEU A 59 -6.76 8.18 -4.02
C LEU A 59 -6.72 7.01 -3.04
N GLU A 60 -5.69 6.17 -3.12
CA GLU A 60 -5.42 5.12 -2.13
C GLU A 60 -4.47 5.67 -1.05
N VAL A 61 -4.95 5.73 0.19
CA VAL A 61 -4.19 6.26 1.34
C VAL A 61 -3.64 5.11 2.17
N GLY A 62 -2.34 5.15 2.45
CA GLY A 62 -1.66 4.05 3.14
C GLY A 62 -1.57 2.81 2.25
N CYS A 63 -1.20 3.01 0.98
CA CYS A 63 -1.23 1.95 -0.03
C CYS A 63 -0.23 0.81 0.25
N GLY A 64 0.83 1.08 1.03
CA GLY A 64 1.87 0.11 1.34
C GLY A 64 2.36 -0.62 0.09
N ASN A 65 2.34 -1.95 0.16
CA ASN A 65 2.60 -2.87 -0.95
C ASN A 65 1.32 -3.61 -1.42
N SER A 66 0.13 -3.03 -1.20
CA SER A 66 -1.16 -3.56 -1.68
C SER A 66 -1.23 -3.55 -3.22
N GLN A 67 -2.03 -4.47 -3.77
CA GLN A 67 -2.34 -4.54 -5.20
C GLN A 67 -3.66 -3.85 -5.56
N LEU A 68 -4.33 -3.18 -4.62
CA LEU A 68 -5.63 -2.55 -4.86
C LEU A 68 -5.63 -1.59 -6.06
N CYS A 69 -4.75 -0.58 -6.08
CA CYS A 69 -4.57 0.31 -7.24
C CYS A 69 -4.27 -0.48 -8.54
N GLU A 70 -3.44 -1.53 -8.50
CA GLU A 70 -3.10 -2.31 -9.70
C GLU A 70 -4.29 -3.11 -10.26
N GLU A 71 -5.12 -3.66 -9.39
CA GLU A 71 -6.33 -4.37 -9.77
C GLU A 71 -7.42 -3.42 -10.28
N LEU A 72 -7.57 -2.24 -9.67
CA LEU A 72 -8.45 -1.18 -10.17
C LEU A 72 -8.05 -0.75 -11.59
N TYR A 73 -6.75 -0.69 -11.88
CA TYR A 73 -6.26 -0.41 -13.22
C TYR A 73 -6.68 -1.50 -14.23
N LYS A 74 -6.68 -2.78 -13.83
CA LYS A 74 -7.16 -3.88 -14.68
C LYS A 74 -8.66 -3.75 -14.99
N ASP A 75 -9.41 -3.03 -14.15
CA ASP A 75 -10.81 -2.67 -14.34
C ASP A 75 -11.01 -1.30 -15.04
N GLU A 76 -9.99 -0.83 -15.77
CA GLU A 76 -10.02 0.40 -16.60
C GLU A 76 -10.14 1.71 -15.81
N ILE A 77 -9.87 1.69 -14.50
CA ILE A 77 -9.75 2.90 -13.67
C ILE A 77 -8.30 3.40 -13.76
N THR A 78 -8.07 4.52 -14.46
CA THR A 78 -6.69 4.97 -14.78
C THR A 78 -6.20 6.15 -13.95
N GLU A 79 -7.11 6.98 -13.44
CA GLU A 79 -6.78 8.16 -12.63
C GLU A 79 -6.53 7.75 -11.17
N LEU A 80 -5.44 7.01 -10.97
CA LEU A 80 -5.06 6.41 -9.69
C LEU A 80 -3.85 7.13 -9.08
N THR A 81 -4.02 7.63 -7.87
CA THR A 81 -2.96 8.18 -7.03
C THR A 81 -2.85 7.33 -5.78
N CYS A 82 -1.67 6.81 -5.47
CA CYS A 82 -1.47 5.98 -4.28
C CYS A 82 -0.38 6.64 -3.40
N ILE A 83 -0.63 6.76 -2.10
CA ILE A 83 0.26 7.48 -1.15
C ILE A 83 0.55 6.63 0.08
N ASP A 84 1.78 6.75 0.59
CA ASP A 84 2.19 6.07 1.82
C ASP A 84 3.21 6.89 2.63
N LEU A 85 3.32 6.57 3.92
CA LEU A 85 4.30 7.13 4.86
C LEU A 85 5.64 6.40 4.83
N SER A 86 5.71 5.25 4.17
CA SER A 86 6.95 4.53 3.94
C SER A 86 7.55 4.90 2.59
N SER A 87 8.75 5.48 2.62
CA SER A 87 9.50 5.77 1.39
C SER A 87 9.88 4.48 0.66
N VAL A 88 10.17 3.43 1.42
CA VAL A 88 10.49 2.09 0.90
C VAL A 88 9.32 1.51 0.12
N ALA A 89 8.10 1.55 0.67
CA ALA A 89 6.90 1.06 -0.02
C ALA A 89 6.65 1.81 -1.34
N VAL A 90 6.72 3.14 -1.28
CA VAL A 90 6.51 4.00 -2.46
C VAL A 90 7.55 3.72 -3.55
N ASP A 91 8.83 3.59 -3.19
CA ASP A 91 9.88 3.34 -4.16
C ASP A 91 9.80 1.93 -4.76
N GLN A 92 9.41 0.93 -3.97
CA GLN A 92 9.13 -0.41 -4.48
C GLN A 92 7.94 -0.41 -5.44
N ALA A 93 6.84 0.24 -5.09
CA ALA A 93 5.65 0.33 -5.95
C ALA A 93 5.97 1.06 -7.27
N ARG A 94 6.77 2.14 -7.23
CA ARG A 94 7.28 2.82 -8.44
C ARG A 94 8.18 1.91 -9.28
N ALA A 95 9.02 1.09 -8.64
CA ALA A 95 9.89 0.16 -9.35
C ALA A 95 9.10 -1.00 -10.00
N ALA A 96 8.04 -1.48 -9.37
CA ALA A 96 7.15 -2.51 -9.89
C ALA A 96 6.30 -1.99 -11.08
N THR A 97 5.88 -0.73 -11.05
CA THR A 97 4.98 -0.12 -12.04
C THR A 97 5.67 0.48 -13.29
N ARG A 98 6.80 -0.11 -13.71
CA ARG A 98 7.67 0.30 -14.83
C ARG A 98 7.04 0.50 -16.23
N HIS A 99 5.71 0.48 -16.38
CA HIS A 99 4.99 0.67 -17.64
C HIS A 99 3.85 1.71 -17.61
N GLY A 100 3.90 2.73 -16.73
CA GLY A 100 3.03 3.91 -16.85
C GLY A 100 1.52 3.64 -16.67
N LYS A 101 1.18 2.61 -15.88
CA LYS A 101 -0.21 2.20 -15.64
C LYS A 101 -0.89 3.03 -14.53
N ILE A 102 -0.14 3.44 -13.50
CA ILE A 102 -0.70 4.23 -12.39
C ILE A 102 -0.18 5.66 -12.50
N SER A 103 -1.10 6.63 -12.41
CA SER A 103 -0.81 8.02 -12.73
C SER A 103 0.23 8.65 -11.79
N SER A 104 0.30 8.21 -10.53
CA SER A 104 1.38 8.61 -9.61
C SER A 104 1.42 7.82 -8.29
N TYR A 105 2.64 7.66 -7.75
CA TYR A 105 2.87 7.27 -6.35
C TYR A 105 3.60 8.40 -5.63
N TYR A 106 3.13 8.78 -4.45
CA TYR A 106 3.77 9.83 -3.65
C TYR A 106 4.13 9.34 -2.25
N TYR A 107 5.37 9.64 -1.87
CA TYR A 107 5.79 9.57 -0.48
C TYR A 107 5.29 10.83 0.21
N LEU A 108 4.51 10.65 1.27
CA LEU A 108 4.16 11.76 2.15
C LEU A 108 5.28 11.93 3.17
N GLU A 109 6.14 12.93 2.95
CA GLU A 109 6.84 13.55 4.07
C GLU A 109 5.77 14.20 4.95
N LEU A 110 5.24 13.45 5.92
CA LEU A 110 4.33 14.00 6.89
C LEU A 110 5.04 15.18 7.55
N PHE A 111 4.43 16.36 7.45
CA PHE A 111 4.63 17.54 8.29
C PHE A 111 4.31 17.23 9.78
N MET A 112 4.65 16.05 10.30
CA MET A 112 4.56 15.69 11.71
C MET A 112 5.53 16.53 12.56
N THR A 113 6.53 17.17 11.95
CA THR A 113 7.35 18.18 12.64
C THR A 113 6.57 19.42 13.06
N TYR A 114 5.41 19.73 12.47
CA TYR A 114 4.65 20.95 12.81
C TYR A 114 3.57 20.78 13.89
N TYR A 115 3.14 19.55 14.20
CA TYR A 115 2.10 19.31 15.21
C TYR A 115 2.63 18.96 16.61
N TYR A 116 3.95 18.82 16.79
CA TYR A 116 4.59 18.62 18.10
C TYR A 116 5.20 19.90 18.71
N TYR A 117 4.94 21.08 18.14
CA TYR A 117 5.45 22.38 18.60
C TYR A 117 4.36 23.43 18.94
N PHE A 118 3.13 23.01 19.27
CA PHE A 118 2.11 23.89 19.85
C PHE A 118 1.51 23.29 21.12
#